data_AF-A0A078IIY6-F1
#
_entry.id   AF-A0A078IIY6-F1
#
_cell.length_a   1.000
_cell.length_b   1.000
_cell.length_c   1.000
_cell.angle_alpha   90.00
_cell.angle_beta   90.00
_cell.angle_gamma   90.00
#
_symmetry.space_group_name_H-M   'P 1'
#
loop_
_entity.id
_entity.type
_entity.pdbx_description
1 polymer ?
#
loop_
_entity_poly.entity_id
_entity_poly.type
_entity_poly.pdbx_seq_one_letter_code
_entity_poly.pdbx_strand_id
1 'polypeptide(L)'
;MSNSEEIPSRLEGKNIARVVCCILGLGSLVAWNAMLTITDYYYQVFPKYHPSRVLTIVYQLVANVFISTLAYKEAKLNTRFRNILGYSIYTAGTFCLIILDLASHGSGSVGAYVVLCLIVALFGLADAFVQGGMVGDLSFMCPEFIQAFMGGLGIAGALTSGLRLITKAIFDKSSDGLRKGALLFIGIATLIELGCLILYVTVFAKLPIVKYYRSKAGKEGAKSVAADLAAAGLQEQAQQVQQMDETKIIRLTKKQLLRQNIDHGMNIFMIYVVTLSIFPGFLYENTGEHRLGDWYAPVLIAMYNGWDSIARFIPSIKILAMESRKWITGCVIARFLLVPAFYFTAKYADQGWMIFLTSFLGLSNGYLTVCIFSIAPKGYNGPESNALGNLLCVFLLGGIFAGVCLGWLWLIGNGSF
;
A
#
# COMPACT_ATOMS: atom_id res chain seq x y z
N MET A 1 -3.91 -47.22 22.45
CA MET A 1 -4.08 -46.93 21.01
C MET A 1 -4.17 -45.42 20.85
N SER A 2 -3.01 -44.78 20.72
CA SER A 2 -2.88 -43.35 20.47
C SER A 2 -3.19 -43.11 18.99
N ASN A 3 -4.32 -42.47 18.70
CA ASN A 3 -4.57 -41.93 17.37
C ASN A 3 -3.44 -40.96 17.04
N SER A 4 -2.64 -41.37 16.06
CA SER A 4 -1.76 -40.52 15.29
C SER A 4 -2.54 -39.30 14.80
N GLU A 5 -2.30 -38.16 15.42
CA GLU A 5 -2.60 -36.86 14.81
C GLU A 5 -1.84 -36.82 13.47
N GLU A 6 -2.55 -37.12 12.39
CA GLU A 6 -2.09 -36.87 11.04
C GLU A 6 -1.72 -35.39 10.95
N ILE A 7 -0.42 -35.11 10.88
CA ILE A 7 0.10 -33.82 10.43
C ILE A 7 -0.53 -33.60 9.05
N PRO A 8 -1.48 -32.66 8.91
CA PRO A 8 -2.32 -32.64 7.73
C PRO A 8 -1.45 -32.31 6.52
N SER A 9 -1.75 -32.94 5.38
CA SER A 9 -1.24 -32.75 4.02
C SER A 9 -1.44 -31.32 3.44
N ARG A 10 -1.31 -30.28 4.28
CA ARG A 10 -2.00 -28.98 4.21
C ARG A 10 -1.27 -27.82 3.52
N LEU A 11 -0.25 -28.08 2.69
CA LEU A 11 0.51 -27.03 2.00
C LEU A 11 0.10 -26.83 0.54
N GLU A 12 -0.90 -27.56 0.04
CA GLU A 12 -1.33 -27.44 -1.36
C GLU A 12 -1.81 -26.01 -1.68
N GLY A 13 -1.21 -25.41 -2.70
CA GLY A 13 -1.49 -24.04 -3.11
C GLY A 13 -0.77 -22.95 -2.32
N LYS A 14 0.13 -23.24 -1.36
CA LYS A 14 0.89 -22.19 -0.63
C LYS A 14 1.66 -21.27 -1.56
N ASN A 15 2.39 -21.83 -2.54
CA ASN A 15 3.16 -21.02 -3.49
C ASN A 15 2.25 -20.19 -4.41
N ILE A 16 1.14 -20.76 -4.85
CA ILE A 16 0.13 -20.04 -5.65
C ILE A 16 -0.45 -18.89 -4.82
N ALA A 17 -0.82 -19.13 -3.56
CA ALA A 17 -1.31 -18.10 -2.65
C ALA A 17 -0.30 -16.96 -2.47
N ARG A 18 1.00 -17.27 -2.33
CA ARG A 18 2.04 -16.23 -2.26
C ARG A 18 2.09 -15.36 -3.50
N VAL A 19 2.07 -15.97 -4.69
CA VAL A 19 2.06 -15.23 -5.97
C VAL A 19 0.80 -14.37 -6.09
N VAL A 20 -0.37 -14.93 -5.77
CA VAL A 20 -1.64 -14.20 -5.80
C VAL A 20 -1.62 -13.04 -4.81
N CYS A 21 -1.17 -13.23 -3.57
CA CYS A 21 -1.00 -12.15 -2.59
C CYS A 21 -0.10 -11.04 -3.12
N CYS A 22 1.00 -11.40 -3.79
CA CYS A 22 1.91 -10.42 -4.40
C CYS A 22 1.22 -9.61 -5.51
N ILE A 23 0.44 -10.26 -6.38
CA ILE A 23 -0.31 -9.56 -7.44
C ILE A 23 -1.41 -8.68 -6.84
N LEU A 24 -2.13 -9.16 -5.83
CA LEU A 24 -3.14 -8.37 -5.12
C LEU A 24 -2.52 -7.15 -4.42
N GLY A 25 -1.33 -7.31 -3.84
CA GLY A 25 -0.56 -6.20 -3.28
C GLY A 25 -0.14 -5.17 -4.33
N LEU A 26 0.32 -5.63 -5.50
CA LEU A 26 0.60 -4.78 -6.66
C LEU A 26 -0.63 -3.97 -7.06
N GLY A 27 -1.79 -4.62 -7.18
CA GLY A 27 -3.06 -3.96 -7.48
C GLY A 27 -3.45 -2.91 -6.44
N SER A 28 -3.16 -3.12 -5.15
CA SER A 28 -3.56 -2.14 -4.12
C SER A 28 -2.88 -0.76 -4.25
N LEU A 29 -1.81 -0.64 -5.04
CA LEU A 29 -1.08 0.63 -5.18
C LEU A 29 -0.85 1.07 -6.62
N VAL A 30 -1.06 0.21 -7.62
CA VAL A 30 -0.71 0.54 -9.02
C VAL A 30 -1.55 1.71 -9.56
N ALA A 31 -2.84 1.79 -9.26
CA ALA A 31 -3.67 2.93 -9.67
C ALA A 31 -3.15 4.27 -9.13
N TRP A 32 -2.83 4.33 -7.84
CA TRP A 32 -2.32 5.55 -7.20
C TRP A 32 -0.91 5.91 -7.68
N ASN A 33 -0.01 4.92 -7.72
CA ASN A 33 1.35 5.13 -8.21
C ASN A 33 1.36 5.55 -9.68
N ALA A 34 0.46 5.01 -10.51
CA ALA A 34 0.37 5.40 -11.90
C ALA A 34 0.03 6.89 -12.01
N MET A 35 -0.98 7.35 -11.27
CA MET A 35 -1.38 8.76 -11.25
C MET A 35 -0.26 9.69 -10.76
N LEU A 36 0.41 9.35 -9.65
CA LEU A 36 1.51 10.15 -9.12
C LEU A 36 2.69 10.25 -10.11
N THR A 37 2.91 9.20 -10.87
CA THR A 37 4.08 9.13 -11.75
C THR A 37 3.90 9.96 -13.04
N ILE A 38 2.67 10.23 -13.46
CA ILE A 38 2.33 11.11 -14.61
C ILE A 38 1.98 12.54 -14.18
N THR A 39 2.53 12.98 -13.05
CA THR A 39 2.28 14.31 -12.48
C THR A 39 2.62 15.45 -13.44
N ASP A 40 3.63 15.28 -14.29
CA ASP A 40 4.01 16.24 -15.35
C ASP A 40 2.87 16.47 -16.35
N TYR A 41 2.14 15.42 -16.73
CA TYR A 41 0.95 15.54 -17.56
C TYR A 41 -0.12 16.38 -16.86
N TYR A 42 -0.37 16.14 -15.58
CA TYR A 42 -1.36 16.92 -14.83
C TYR A 42 -0.96 18.38 -14.64
N TYR A 43 0.33 18.69 -14.49
CA TYR A 43 0.80 20.09 -14.45
C TYR A 43 0.65 20.79 -15.82
N GLN A 44 0.83 20.07 -16.92
CA GLN A 44 0.57 20.60 -18.26
C GLN A 44 -0.93 20.91 -18.46
N VAL A 45 -1.81 20.01 -18.00
CA VAL A 45 -3.27 20.18 -18.14
C VAL A 45 -3.82 21.21 -17.15
N PHE A 46 -3.32 21.24 -15.92
CA PHE A 46 -3.82 22.10 -14.83
C PHE A 46 -2.73 23.02 -14.27
N PRO A 47 -2.16 23.95 -15.06
CA PRO A 47 -1.00 24.74 -14.65
C PRO A 47 -1.25 25.66 -13.45
N LYS A 48 -2.53 26.00 -13.17
CA LYS A 48 -2.93 26.90 -12.07
C LYS A 48 -3.22 26.18 -10.75
N TYR A 49 -3.26 24.85 -10.75
CA TYR A 49 -3.65 24.04 -9.59
C TYR A 49 -2.48 23.11 -9.31
N HIS A 50 -1.88 23.09 -8.12
CA HIS A 50 -0.74 22.20 -7.81
C HIS A 50 -1.22 20.72 -7.69
N PRO A 51 -1.28 19.90 -8.76
CA PRO A 51 -2.08 18.68 -8.75
C PRO A 51 -1.43 17.62 -7.89
N SER A 52 -0.10 17.50 -7.91
CA SER A 52 0.66 16.56 -7.08
C SER A 52 0.28 16.66 -5.60
N ARG A 53 0.14 17.89 -5.10
CA ARG A 53 -0.12 18.15 -3.68
C ARG A 53 -1.60 18.03 -3.35
N VAL A 54 -2.48 18.63 -4.14
CA VAL A 54 -3.92 18.60 -3.90
C VAL A 54 -4.46 17.18 -3.99
N LEU A 55 -4.10 16.44 -5.06
CA LEU A 55 -4.58 15.07 -5.24
C LEU A 55 -4.09 14.16 -4.12
N THR A 56 -2.84 14.31 -3.67
CA THR A 56 -2.30 13.55 -2.53
C THR A 56 -3.07 13.83 -1.24
N ILE A 57 -3.40 15.09 -0.96
CA ILE A 57 -4.18 15.45 0.23
C ILE A 57 -5.59 14.84 0.15
N VAL A 58 -6.27 14.93 -1.00
CA VAL A 58 -7.62 14.38 -1.20
C VAL A 58 -7.61 12.87 -1.00
N TYR A 59 -6.71 12.16 -1.67
CA TYR A 59 -6.54 10.71 -1.53
C TYR A 59 -6.33 10.32 -0.06
N GLN A 60 -5.35 10.97 0.58
CA GLN A 60 -4.90 10.55 1.90
C GLN A 60 -5.90 10.89 3.01
N LEU A 61 -6.62 12.01 2.88
CA LEU A 61 -7.69 12.37 3.82
C LEU A 61 -8.80 11.33 3.79
N VAL A 62 -9.27 10.97 2.60
CA VAL A 62 -10.33 9.97 2.44
C VAL A 62 -9.86 8.60 2.94
N ALA A 63 -8.67 8.17 2.54
CA ALA A 63 -8.09 6.90 2.99
C ALA A 63 -8.03 6.81 4.53
N ASN A 64 -7.57 7.87 5.21
CA ASN A 64 -7.47 7.91 6.67
C ASN A 64 -8.81 7.85 7.39
N VAL A 65 -9.80 8.62 6.92
CA VAL A 65 -11.14 8.64 7.52
C VAL A 65 -11.79 7.26 7.40
N PHE A 66 -11.70 6.66 6.21
CA PHE A 66 -12.32 5.36 5.97
C PHE A 66 -11.57 4.22 6.67
N ILE A 67 -10.23 4.17 6.66
CA ILE A 67 -9.51 3.08 7.35
C ILE A 67 -9.77 3.11 8.85
N SER A 68 -9.85 4.29 9.47
CA SER A 68 -10.12 4.44 10.90
C SER A 68 -11.52 3.94 11.24
N THR A 69 -12.50 4.29 10.41
CA THR A 69 -13.89 3.83 10.55
C THR A 69 -14.01 2.33 10.35
N LEU A 70 -13.33 1.78 9.33
CA LEU A 70 -13.33 0.35 9.02
C LEU A 70 -12.62 -0.45 10.10
N ALA A 71 -11.48 0.01 10.62
CA ALA A 71 -10.78 -0.64 11.72
C ALA A 71 -11.64 -0.68 13.00
N TYR A 72 -12.42 0.37 13.26
CA TYR A 72 -13.39 0.38 14.36
C TYR A 72 -14.55 -0.61 14.14
N LYS A 73 -15.06 -0.73 12.90
CA LYS A 73 -16.19 -1.61 12.54
C LYS A 73 -15.79 -3.00 12.01
N GLU A 74 -14.51 -3.32 11.96
CA GLU A 74 -13.94 -4.47 11.25
C GLU A 74 -14.68 -5.79 11.53
N ALA A 75 -14.87 -6.14 12.82
CA ALA A 75 -15.51 -7.38 13.23
C ALA A 75 -16.95 -7.59 12.70
N LYS A 76 -17.63 -6.50 12.29
CA LYS A 76 -19.00 -6.54 11.74
C LYS A 76 -19.03 -6.51 10.22
N LEU A 77 -17.91 -6.17 9.58
CA LEU A 77 -17.84 -5.98 8.14
C LEU A 77 -17.26 -7.22 7.48
N ASN A 78 -17.90 -7.61 6.38
CA ASN A 78 -17.47 -8.73 5.57
C ASN A 78 -16.20 -8.37 4.78
N THR A 79 -15.12 -9.10 5.01
CA THR A 79 -13.82 -8.88 4.34
C THR A 79 -13.93 -9.08 2.83
N ARG A 80 -14.70 -10.07 2.38
CA ARG A 80 -14.99 -10.30 0.95
C ARG A 80 -15.59 -9.08 0.29
N PHE A 81 -16.60 -8.49 0.91
CA PHE A 81 -17.26 -7.30 0.37
C PHE A 81 -16.27 -6.14 0.28
N ARG A 82 -15.45 -5.93 1.32
CA ARG A 82 -14.45 -4.87 1.34
C ARG A 82 -13.48 -4.98 0.16
N ASN A 83 -12.89 -6.16 -0.05
CA ASN A 83 -11.91 -6.37 -1.10
C ASN A 83 -12.52 -6.29 -2.51
N ILE A 84 -13.70 -6.89 -2.73
CA ILE A 84 -14.38 -6.83 -4.04
C ILE A 84 -14.76 -5.39 -4.37
N LEU A 85 -15.34 -4.65 -3.42
CA LEU A 85 -15.71 -3.26 -3.65
C LEU A 85 -14.46 -2.41 -3.91
N GLY A 86 -13.40 -2.58 -3.12
CA GLY A 86 -12.15 -1.83 -3.28
C GLY A 86 -11.51 -2.01 -4.65
N TYR A 87 -11.25 -3.26 -5.08
CA TYR A 87 -10.70 -3.51 -6.43
C TYR A 87 -11.65 -3.11 -7.57
N SER A 88 -12.96 -3.19 -7.36
CA SER A 88 -13.93 -2.68 -8.34
C SER A 88 -13.86 -1.16 -8.48
N ILE A 89 -13.72 -0.43 -7.37
CA ILE A 89 -13.55 1.03 -7.38
C ILE A 89 -12.23 1.42 -8.04
N TYR A 90 -11.13 0.71 -7.76
CA TYR A 90 -9.87 0.95 -8.47
C TYR A 90 -10.01 0.77 -9.98
N THR A 91 -10.55 -0.37 -10.42
CA THR A 91 -10.76 -0.67 -11.85
C THR A 91 -11.66 0.37 -12.52
N ALA A 92 -12.80 0.70 -11.91
CA ALA A 92 -13.73 1.69 -12.45
C ALA A 92 -13.11 3.09 -12.46
N GLY A 93 -12.40 3.49 -11.39
CA GLY A 93 -11.79 4.80 -11.28
C GLY A 93 -10.65 5.00 -12.28
N THR A 94 -9.77 4.00 -12.49
CA THR A 94 -8.71 4.11 -13.51
C THR A 94 -9.31 4.16 -14.92
N PHE A 95 -10.37 3.41 -15.19
CA PHE A 95 -11.10 3.50 -16.46
C PHE A 95 -11.77 4.87 -16.64
N CYS A 96 -12.36 5.43 -15.57
CA CYS A 96 -12.91 6.78 -15.59
C CYS A 96 -11.86 7.86 -15.86
N LEU A 97 -10.59 7.69 -15.46
CA LEU A 97 -9.53 8.62 -15.82
C LEU A 97 -9.30 8.66 -17.34
N ILE A 98 -9.38 7.51 -18.02
CA ILE A 98 -9.29 7.43 -19.48
C ILE A 98 -10.49 8.15 -20.11
N ILE A 99 -11.70 7.90 -19.63
CA ILE A 99 -12.91 8.58 -20.12
C ILE A 99 -12.81 10.09 -19.91
N LEU A 100 -12.37 10.54 -18.72
CA LEU A 100 -12.22 11.94 -18.39
C LEU A 100 -11.26 12.65 -19.35
N ASP A 101 -10.11 12.03 -19.62
CA ASP A 101 -9.13 12.55 -20.58
C ASP A 101 -9.71 12.66 -21.99
N LEU A 102 -10.35 11.59 -22.47
CA LEU A 102 -10.93 11.55 -23.81
C LEU A 102 -12.08 12.55 -23.97
N ALA A 103 -12.97 12.65 -22.99
CA ALA A 103 -14.12 13.55 -23.00
C ALA A 103 -13.73 15.03 -22.85
N SER A 104 -12.67 15.30 -22.07
CA SER A 104 -12.14 16.66 -21.92
C SER A 104 -11.22 17.05 -23.08
N HIS A 105 -10.83 16.13 -23.95
CA HIS A 105 -9.76 16.30 -24.94
C HIS A 105 -8.43 16.80 -24.33
N GLY A 106 -8.18 16.48 -23.05
CA GLY A 106 -7.03 17.02 -22.30
C GLY A 106 -7.16 18.50 -21.94
N SER A 107 -8.38 19.08 -21.98
CA SER A 107 -8.60 20.47 -21.59
C SER A 107 -8.56 20.64 -20.07
N GLY A 108 -7.79 21.63 -19.61
CA GLY A 108 -7.62 22.01 -18.21
C GLY A 108 -8.81 22.69 -17.55
N SER A 109 -10.04 22.29 -17.89
CA SER A 109 -11.26 22.90 -17.36
C SER A 109 -11.41 22.65 -15.85
N VAL A 110 -12.03 23.61 -15.15
CA VAL A 110 -12.34 23.45 -13.72
C VAL A 110 -13.21 22.22 -13.48
N GLY A 111 -14.16 21.95 -14.38
CA GLY A 111 -15.00 20.76 -14.31
C GLY A 111 -14.18 19.47 -14.37
N ALA A 112 -13.22 19.37 -15.30
CA ALA A 112 -12.35 18.20 -15.41
C ALA A 112 -11.48 18.01 -14.16
N TYR A 113 -10.99 19.11 -13.57
CA TYR A 113 -10.21 19.06 -12.33
C TYR A 113 -11.03 18.58 -11.12
N VAL A 114 -12.29 19.04 -11.00
CA VAL A 114 -13.20 18.59 -9.94
C VAL A 114 -13.49 17.09 -10.09
N VAL A 115 -13.78 16.61 -11.31
CA VAL A 115 -14.01 15.19 -11.56
C VAL A 115 -12.75 14.36 -11.24
N LEU A 116 -11.56 14.86 -11.60
CA LEU A 116 -10.29 14.23 -11.23
C LEU A 116 -10.20 14.08 -9.70
N CYS A 117 -10.45 15.14 -8.93
CA CYS A 117 -10.41 15.09 -7.47
C CYS A 117 -11.42 14.07 -6.89
N LEU A 118 -12.61 13.95 -7.47
CA LEU A 118 -13.60 12.95 -7.07
C LEU A 118 -13.12 11.51 -7.33
N ILE A 119 -12.49 11.25 -8.47
CA ILE A 119 -11.89 9.95 -8.77
C ILE A 119 -10.78 9.63 -7.76
N VAL A 120 -9.95 10.62 -7.43
CA VAL A 120 -8.88 10.46 -6.42
C VAL A 120 -9.44 10.17 -5.03
N ALA A 121 -10.53 10.82 -4.64
CA ALA A 121 -11.24 10.50 -3.41
C ALA A 121 -11.73 9.04 -3.41
N LEU A 122 -12.26 8.56 -4.54
CA LEU A 122 -12.66 7.15 -4.69
C LEU A 122 -11.47 6.18 -4.58
N PHE A 123 -10.28 6.55 -5.06
CA PHE A 123 -9.07 5.75 -4.83
C PHE A 123 -8.67 5.70 -3.36
N GLY A 124 -8.81 6.79 -2.60
CA GLY A 124 -8.58 6.79 -1.15
C GLY A 124 -9.57 5.85 -0.44
N LEU A 125 -10.83 5.85 -0.87
CA LEU A 125 -11.84 4.91 -0.39
C LEU A 125 -11.47 3.45 -0.72
N ALA A 126 -11.07 3.18 -1.96
CA ALA A 126 -10.65 1.86 -2.41
C ALA A 126 -9.44 1.35 -1.60
N ASP A 127 -8.46 2.21 -1.35
CA ASP A 127 -7.26 1.89 -0.55
C ASP A 127 -7.62 1.46 0.86
N ALA A 128 -8.45 2.25 1.57
CA ALA A 128 -8.91 1.89 2.91
C ALA A 128 -9.63 0.53 2.95
N PHE A 129 -10.38 0.21 1.89
CA PHE A 129 -11.10 -1.05 1.76
C PHE A 129 -10.17 -2.23 1.53
N VAL A 130 -9.26 -2.12 0.55
CA VAL A 130 -8.32 -3.20 0.17
C VAL A 130 -7.21 -3.37 1.20
N GLN A 131 -6.51 -2.30 1.61
CA GLN A 131 -5.43 -2.37 2.59
C GLN A 131 -5.93 -3.01 3.88
N GLY A 132 -6.96 -2.45 4.50
CA GLY A 132 -7.47 -3.01 5.76
C GLY A 132 -8.10 -4.40 5.60
N GLY A 133 -8.74 -4.69 4.46
CA GLY A 133 -9.36 -5.98 4.18
C GLY A 133 -8.32 -7.09 3.98
N MET A 134 -7.39 -6.89 3.06
CA MET A 134 -6.32 -7.85 2.76
C MET A 134 -5.34 -7.98 3.92
N VAL A 135 -4.83 -6.89 4.49
CA VAL A 135 -3.87 -6.97 5.61
C VAL A 135 -4.51 -7.64 6.82
N GLY A 136 -5.77 -7.35 7.12
CA GLY A 136 -6.53 -8.04 8.17
C GLY A 136 -6.64 -9.55 7.93
N ASP A 137 -7.06 -9.95 6.72
CA ASP A 137 -7.20 -11.37 6.35
C ASP A 137 -5.86 -12.11 6.43
N LEU A 138 -4.80 -11.51 5.88
CA LEU A 138 -3.47 -12.12 5.81
C LEU A 138 -2.78 -12.18 7.18
N SER A 139 -3.16 -11.33 8.14
CA SER A 139 -2.54 -11.27 9.47
C SER A 139 -2.76 -12.54 10.29
N PHE A 140 -3.84 -13.28 10.07
CA PHE A 140 -4.09 -14.57 10.76
C PHE A 140 -3.63 -15.80 9.95
N MET A 141 -3.02 -15.60 8.79
CA MET A 141 -2.53 -16.67 7.92
C MET A 141 -1.03 -16.92 8.12
N CYS A 142 -0.37 -17.48 7.10
CA CYS A 142 1.09 -17.59 7.04
C CYS A 142 1.75 -16.20 6.90
N PRO A 143 2.83 -15.89 7.65
CA PRO A 143 3.60 -14.65 7.48
C PRO A 143 4.08 -14.42 6.04
N GLU A 144 4.37 -15.49 5.30
CA GLU A 144 4.80 -15.39 3.91
C GLU A 144 3.75 -14.77 2.98
N PHE A 145 2.47 -14.79 3.37
CA PHE A 145 1.40 -14.18 2.57
C PHE A 145 1.35 -12.67 2.76
N ILE A 146 1.43 -12.18 4.01
CA ILE A 146 1.49 -10.74 4.26
C ILE A 146 2.81 -10.15 3.74
N GLN A 147 3.92 -10.89 3.84
CA GLN A 147 5.19 -10.52 3.22
C GLN A 147 5.06 -10.39 1.70
N ALA A 148 4.44 -11.38 1.04
CA ALA A 148 4.24 -11.33 -0.41
C ALA A 148 3.32 -10.17 -0.82
N PHE A 149 2.22 -9.93 -0.10
CA PHE A 149 1.35 -8.79 -0.32
C PHE A 149 2.11 -7.46 -0.20
N MET A 150 2.85 -7.28 0.90
CA MET A 150 3.68 -6.09 1.11
C MET A 150 4.77 -5.94 0.05
N GLY A 151 5.35 -7.04 -0.44
CA GLY A 151 6.27 -7.06 -1.58
C GLY A 151 5.61 -6.58 -2.87
N GLY A 152 4.36 -6.99 -3.11
CA GLY A 152 3.52 -6.50 -4.20
C GLY A 152 3.36 -4.98 -4.21
N LEU A 153 3.12 -4.37 -3.04
CA LEU A 153 3.05 -2.90 -2.90
C LEU A 153 4.35 -2.22 -3.38
N GLY A 154 5.51 -2.81 -3.05
CA GLY A 154 6.81 -2.31 -3.52
C GLY A 154 7.02 -2.49 -5.03
N ILE A 155 6.61 -3.65 -5.57
CA ILE A 155 6.63 -3.89 -7.02
C ILE A 155 5.78 -2.85 -7.75
N ALA A 156 4.66 -2.41 -7.19
CA ALA A 156 3.84 -1.36 -7.78
C ALA A 156 4.66 -0.09 -8.03
N GLY A 157 5.41 0.39 -7.03
CA GLY A 157 6.25 1.58 -7.18
C GLY A 157 7.38 1.39 -8.19
N ALA A 158 8.04 0.23 -8.16
CA ALA A 158 9.14 -0.07 -9.08
C ALA A 158 8.65 -0.20 -10.53
N LEU A 159 7.52 -0.88 -10.75
CA LEU A 159 6.87 -1.03 -12.05
C LEU A 159 6.47 0.33 -12.62
N THR A 160 5.81 1.17 -11.83
CA THR A 160 5.38 2.50 -12.29
C THR A 160 6.56 3.40 -12.62
N SER A 161 7.62 3.36 -11.81
CA SER A 161 8.85 4.13 -12.08
C SER A 161 9.55 3.65 -13.35
N GLY A 162 9.67 2.33 -13.54
CA GLY A 162 10.27 1.75 -14.75
C GLY A 162 9.47 2.11 -16.01
N LEU A 163 8.14 1.94 -15.96
CA LEU A 163 7.24 2.33 -17.05
C LEU A 163 7.34 3.82 -17.38
N ARG A 164 7.54 4.68 -16.37
CA ARG A 164 7.75 6.11 -16.58
C ARG A 164 9.06 6.45 -17.25
N LEU A 165 10.16 5.83 -16.85
CA LEU A 165 11.45 6.04 -17.52
C LEU A 165 11.39 5.59 -18.99
N ILE A 166 10.72 4.46 -19.25
CA ILE A 166 10.49 3.94 -20.60
C ILE A 166 9.60 4.88 -21.41
N THR A 167 8.45 5.28 -20.89
CA THR A 167 7.51 6.18 -21.61
C THR A 167 8.14 7.54 -21.86
N LYS A 168 8.87 8.10 -20.89
CA LYS A 168 9.64 9.33 -21.10
C LYS A 168 10.67 9.15 -22.23
N ALA A 169 11.43 8.05 -22.25
CA ALA A 169 12.42 7.80 -23.30
C ALA A 169 11.79 7.62 -24.70
N ILE A 170 10.62 6.98 -24.79
CA ILE A 170 9.93 6.71 -26.07
C ILE A 170 9.21 7.96 -26.59
N PHE A 171 8.52 8.69 -25.72
CA PHE A 171 7.59 9.75 -26.11
C PHE A 171 8.16 11.17 -26.03
N ASP A 172 9.40 11.36 -25.56
CA ASP A 172 10.04 12.68 -25.40
C ASP A 172 10.00 13.54 -26.68
N LYS A 173 10.05 12.89 -27.84
CA LYS A 173 10.08 13.55 -29.17
C LYS A 173 8.76 13.50 -29.92
N SER A 174 7.69 12.97 -29.32
CA SER A 174 6.38 12.81 -29.97
C SER A 174 5.48 14.01 -29.71
N SER A 175 4.74 14.46 -30.74
CA SER A 175 3.64 15.40 -30.54
C SER A 175 2.57 14.76 -29.64
N ASP A 176 2.23 15.43 -28.54
CA ASP A 176 1.32 14.93 -27.50
C ASP A 176 1.84 13.67 -26.76
N GLY A 177 3.17 13.55 -26.67
CA GLY A 177 3.84 12.39 -26.08
C GLY A 177 3.47 12.14 -24.61
N LEU A 178 3.36 13.20 -23.80
CA LEU A 178 2.96 13.09 -22.40
C LEU A 178 1.56 12.48 -22.23
N ARG A 179 0.58 12.96 -23.00
CA ARG A 179 -0.80 12.46 -22.93
C ARG A 179 -0.91 11.01 -23.39
N LYS A 180 -0.25 10.65 -24.50
CA LYS A 180 -0.19 9.26 -24.99
C LYS A 180 0.47 8.33 -23.97
N GLY A 181 1.58 8.77 -23.38
CA GLY A 181 2.26 8.06 -22.30
C GLY A 181 1.37 7.87 -21.09
N ALA A 182 0.66 8.93 -20.66
CA ALA A 182 -0.29 8.88 -19.55
C ALA A 182 -1.45 7.92 -19.81
N LEU A 183 -2.09 7.98 -20.98
CA LEU A 183 -3.20 7.09 -21.34
C LEU A 183 -2.77 5.62 -21.44
N LEU A 184 -1.62 5.34 -22.07
CA LEU A 184 -1.06 3.99 -22.12
C LEU A 184 -0.86 3.44 -20.70
N PHE A 185 -0.32 4.27 -19.83
CA PHE A 185 0.04 3.89 -18.48
C PHE A 185 -1.19 3.65 -17.58
N ILE A 186 -2.19 4.54 -17.65
CA ILE A 186 -3.48 4.34 -16.97
C ILE A 186 -4.20 3.10 -17.54
N GLY A 187 -4.07 2.83 -18.85
CA GLY A 187 -4.59 1.62 -19.49
C GLY A 187 -3.98 0.34 -18.91
N ILE A 188 -2.64 0.29 -18.79
CA ILE A 188 -1.94 -0.82 -18.15
C ILE A 188 -2.39 -1.00 -16.69
N ALA A 189 -2.48 0.10 -15.93
CA ALA A 189 -2.97 0.04 -14.54
C ALA A 189 -4.39 -0.54 -14.48
N THR A 190 -5.31 -0.10 -15.35
CA THR A 190 -6.68 -0.60 -15.41
C THR A 190 -6.75 -2.12 -15.67
N LEU A 191 -5.89 -2.65 -16.55
CA LEU A 191 -5.82 -4.09 -16.80
C LEU A 191 -5.29 -4.87 -15.59
N ILE A 192 -4.30 -4.32 -14.88
CA ILE A 192 -3.77 -4.92 -13.65
C ILE A 192 -4.85 -4.94 -12.56
N GLU A 193 -5.59 -3.84 -12.38
CA GLU A 193 -6.69 -3.76 -11.39
C GLU A 193 -7.80 -4.76 -11.70
N LEU A 194 -8.23 -4.84 -12.97
CA LEU A 194 -9.22 -5.83 -13.41
C LEU A 194 -8.72 -7.26 -13.15
N GLY A 195 -7.44 -7.52 -13.46
CA GLY A 195 -6.78 -8.78 -13.14
C GLY A 195 -6.82 -9.09 -11.65
N CYS A 196 -6.55 -8.12 -10.77
CA CYS A 196 -6.61 -8.28 -9.33
C CYS A 196 -8.02 -8.60 -8.83
N LEU A 197 -9.05 -7.92 -9.35
CA LEU A 197 -10.44 -8.21 -9.03
C LEU A 197 -10.81 -9.66 -9.40
N ILE A 198 -10.48 -10.08 -10.63
CA ILE A 198 -10.73 -11.44 -11.11
C ILE A 198 -9.97 -12.45 -10.24
N LEU A 199 -8.69 -12.22 -9.99
CA LEU A 199 -7.83 -13.11 -9.18
C LEU A 199 -8.36 -13.25 -7.75
N TYR A 200 -8.81 -12.16 -7.13
CA TYR A 200 -9.39 -12.19 -5.79
C TYR A 200 -10.64 -13.09 -5.73
N VAL A 201 -11.58 -12.86 -6.66
CA VAL A 201 -12.88 -13.54 -6.68
C VAL A 201 -12.76 -15.01 -7.09
N THR A 202 -11.93 -15.31 -8.08
CA THR A 202 -11.90 -16.62 -8.73
C THR A 202 -10.83 -17.55 -8.16
N VAL A 203 -9.67 -17.01 -7.78
CA VAL A 203 -8.51 -17.81 -7.34
C VAL A 203 -8.33 -17.72 -5.82
N PHE A 204 -8.05 -16.52 -5.30
CA PHE A 204 -7.61 -16.33 -3.90
C PHE A 204 -8.56 -16.98 -2.89
N ALA A 205 -9.86 -16.68 -2.99
CA ALA A 205 -10.87 -17.20 -2.08
C ALA A 205 -11.08 -18.73 -2.17
N LYS A 206 -10.65 -19.36 -3.27
CA LYS A 206 -10.85 -20.79 -3.53
C LYS A 206 -9.62 -21.65 -3.21
N LEU A 207 -8.48 -21.06 -2.86
CA LEU A 207 -7.28 -21.82 -2.55
C LEU A 207 -7.45 -22.65 -1.27
N PRO A 208 -7.06 -23.94 -1.24
CA PRO A 208 -7.24 -24.81 -0.07
C PRO A 208 -6.64 -24.24 1.22
N ILE A 209 -5.41 -23.71 1.14
CA ILE A 209 -4.74 -23.08 2.27
C ILE A 209 -5.48 -21.84 2.81
N VAL A 210 -6.07 -21.03 1.92
CA VAL A 210 -6.85 -19.84 2.31
C VAL A 210 -8.16 -20.27 2.97
N LYS A 211 -8.86 -21.27 2.41
CA LYS A 211 -10.06 -21.85 3.03
C LYS A 211 -9.78 -22.39 4.43
N TYR A 212 -8.64 -23.07 4.59
CA TYR A 212 -8.21 -23.59 5.89
C TYR A 212 -8.06 -22.47 6.93
N TYR A 213 -7.31 -21.42 6.64
CA TYR A 213 -7.11 -20.33 7.59
C TYR A 213 -8.41 -19.56 7.90
N ARG A 214 -9.26 -19.34 6.89
CA ARG A 214 -10.58 -18.70 7.10
C ARG A 214 -11.50 -19.57 7.94
N SER A 215 -11.48 -20.89 7.75
CA SER A 215 -12.26 -21.83 8.58
C SER A 215 -11.75 -21.84 10.03
N LYS A 216 -10.42 -21.83 10.21
CA LYS A 216 -9.80 -21.71 11.54
C LYS A 216 -10.20 -20.41 12.24
N ALA A 217 -10.06 -19.27 11.57
CA ALA A 217 -10.43 -17.97 12.13
C ALA A 217 -11.93 -17.90 12.45
N GLY A 218 -12.79 -18.52 11.61
CA GLY A 218 -14.22 -18.64 11.87
C GLY A 218 -14.53 -19.40 13.17
N LYS A 219 -13.84 -20.53 13.41
CA LYS A 219 -13.95 -21.31 14.67
C LYS A 219 -13.49 -20.53 15.89
N GLU A 220 -12.58 -19.58 15.71
CA GLU A 220 -12.08 -18.67 16.74
C GLU A 220 -12.98 -17.42 16.91
N GLY A 221 -14.08 -17.30 16.16
CA GLY A 221 -15.07 -16.23 16.30
C GLY A 221 -15.00 -15.10 15.26
N ALA A 222 -14.25 -15.27 14.17
CA ALA A 222 -14.13 -14.25 13.12
C ALA A 222 -15.35 -14.28 12.20
N LYS A 223 -16.38 -13.48 12.49
CA LYS A 223 -17.59 -13.40 11.64
C LYS A 223 -17.33 -12.81 10.25
N SER A 224 -16.29 -12.00 10.10
CA SER A 224 -15.91 -11.34 8.84
C SER A 224 -15.59 -12.32 7.71
N VAL A 225 -15.26 -13.59 8.02
CA VAL A 225 -14.93 -14.64 7.03
C VAL A 225 -16.14 -15.46 6.56
N ALA A 226 -17.34 -15.25 7.12
CA ALA A 226 -18.50 -16.11 6.84
C ALA A 226 -18.88 -16.13 5.35
N ALA A 227 -18.90 -14.98 4.69
CA ALA A 227 -19.22 -14.92 3.26
C ALA A 227 -18.13 -15.50 2.38
N ASP A 228 -16.87 -15.45 2.83
CA ASP A 228 -15.75 -16.09 2.14
C ASP A 228 -15.86 -17.61 2.21
N LEU A 229 -16.25 -18.17 3.37
CA LEU A 229 -16.52 -19.60 3.53
C LEU A 229 -17.69 -20.05 2.65
N ALA A 230 -18.80 -19.31 2.64
CA ALA A 230 -19.95 -19.62 1.81
C ALA A 230 -19.56 -19.66 0.32
N ALA A 231 -18.87 -18.63 -0.18
CA ALA A 231 -18.44 -18.57 -1.56
C ALA A 231 -17.33 -19.57 -1.94
N ALA A 232 -16.63 -20.13 -0.94
CA ALA A 232 -15.68 -21.22 -1.10
C ALA A 232 -16.36 -22.61 -1.14
N GLY A 233 -17.68 -22.69 -1.00
CA GLY A 233 -18.47 -23.92 -0.97
C GLY A 233 -18.61 -24.55 0.43
N LEU A 234 -18.28 -23.83 1.50
CA LEU A 234 -18.33 -24.29 2.88
C LEU A 234 -19.56 -23.73 3.61
N GLN A 235 -20.75 -24.03 3.09
CA GLN A 235 -22.03 -23.43 3.53
C GLN A 235 -22.33 -23.68 5.02
N GLU A 236 -22.13 -24.92 5.50
CA GLU A 236 -22.39 -25.31 6.88
C GLU A 236 -21.48 -24.55 7.86
N GLN A 237 -20.19 -24.46 7.54
CA GLN A 237 -19.23 -23.73 8.37
C GLN A 237 -19.55 -22.22 8.39
N ALA A 238 -19.99 -21.66 7.26
CA ALA A 238 -20.41 -20.26 7.20
C ALA A 238 -21.61 -19.98 8.12
N GLN A 239 -22.60 -20.86 8.14
CA GLN A 239 -23.77 -20.75 9.02
C GLN A 239 -23.38 -20.89 10.50
N GLN A 240 -22.51 -21.85 10.84
CA GLN A 240 -21.99 -22.02 12.19
C GLN A 240 -21.27 -20.76 12.70
N VAL A 241 -20.44 -20.13 11.86
CA VAL A 241 -19.73 -18.88 12.21
C VAL A 241 -20.72 -17.73 12.44
N GLN A 242 -21.77 -17.62 11.63
CA GLN A 242 -22.78 -16.57 11.79
C GLN A 242 -23.60 -16.71 13.08
N GLN A 243 -23.94 -17.95 13.44
CA GLN A 243 -24.74 -18.27 14.63
C GLN A 243 -23.92 -18.35 15.92
N MET A 244 -22.59 -18.18 15.84
CA MET A 244 -21.70 -18.29 16.98
C MET A 244 -21.93 -17.17 18.00
N ASP A 245 -22.09 -17.57 19.27
CA ASP A 245 -22.26 -16.67 20.40
C ASP A 245 -20.92 -16.03 20.81
N GLU A 246 -20.80 -14.72 20.56
CA GLU A 246 -19.58 -13.96 20.83
C GLU A 246 -19.25 -13.85 22.32
N THR A 247 -20.25 -13.99 23.21
CA THR A 247 -20.03 -13.85 24.66
C THR A 247 -19.23 -15.00 25.26
N LYS A 248 -19.15 -16.13 24.56
CA LYS A 248 -18.39 -17.32 24.98
C LYS A 248 -16.93 -17.30 24.52
N ILE A 249 -16.55 -16.35 23.68
CA ILE A 249 -15.20 -16.27 23.08
C ILE A 249 -14.37 -15.27 23.87
N ILE A 250 -13.39 -15.77 24.62
CA ILE A 250 -12.44 -14.93 25.34
C ILE A 250 -11.44 -14.37 24.31
N ARG A 251 -11.52 -13.06 24.04
CA ARG A 251 -10.59 -12.33 23.17
C ARG A 251 -10.21 -10.99 23.76
N LEU A 252 -9.03 -10.51 23.42
CA LEU A 252 -8.56 -9.18 23.76
C LEU A 252 -9.42 -8.11 23.09
N THR A 253 -9.73 -7.05 23.84
CA THR A 253 -10.36 -5.86 23.26
C THR A 253 -9.37 -5.12 22.35
N LYS A 254 -9.88 -4.34 21.39
CA LYS A 254 -9.03 -3.51 20.51
C LYS A 254 -8.11 -2.58 21.29
N LYS A 255 -8.57 -2.06 22.43
CA LYS A 255 -7.78 -1.21 23.33
C LYS A 255 -6.62 -1.98 23.97
N GLN A 256 -6.84 -3.23 24.38
CA GLN A 256 -5.78 -4.09 24.92
C GLN A 256 -4.78 -4.50 23.83
N LEU A 257 -5.25 -4.91 22.66
CA LEU A 257 -4.41 -5.22 21.49
C LEU A 257 -3.53 -4.04 21.12
N LEU A 258 -4.11 -2.85 21.06
CA LEU A 258 -3.38 -1.62 20.79
C LEU A 258 -2.33 -1.34 21.86
N ARG A 259 -2.69 -1.45 23.15
CA ARG A 259 -1.74 -1.23 24.25
C ARG A 259 -0.55 -2.18 24.21
N GLN A 260 -0.75 -3.44 23.79
CA GLN A 260 0.32 -4.44 23.69
C GLN A 260 1.21 -4.28 22.44
N ASN A 261 0.74 -3.57 21.42
CA ASN A 261 1.43 -3.42 20.13
C ASN A 261 1.58 -1.95 19.69
N ILE A 262 1.51 -1.03 20.65
CA ILE A 262 1.64 0.41 20.37
C ILE A 262 3.02 0.75 19.83
N ASP A 263 4.05 0.00 20.24
CA ASP A 263 5.40 0.07 19.70
C ASP A 263 5.41 -0.19 18.19
N HIS A 264 4.78 -1.28 17.74
CA HIS A 264 4.67 -1.61 16.32
C HIS A 264 3.88 -0.55 15.53
N GLY A 265 2.74 -0.10 16.08
CA GLY A 265 1.94 0.96 15.47
C GLY A 265 2.71 2.27 15.33
N MET A 266 3.34 2.75 16.40
CA MET A 266 4.14 3.98 16.38
C MET A 266 5.37 3.85 15.49
N ASN A 267 6.03 2.69 15.46
CA ASN A 267 7.15 2.44 14.55
C ASN A 267 6.71 2.58 13.08
N ILE A 268 5.59 1.96 12.68
CA ILE A 268 5.03 2.11 11.32
C ILE A 268 4.70 3.57 11.02
N PHE A 269 4.02 4.25 11.94
CA PHE A 269 3.69 5.67 11.78
C PHE A 269 4.95 6.51 11.54
N MET A 270 5.99 6.34 12.35
CA MET A 270 7.25 7.08 12.23
C MET A 270 8.03 6.75 10.95
N ILE A 271 8.05 5.49 10.52
CA ILE A 271 8.66 5.09 9.24
C ILE A 271 8.07 5.95 8.11
N TYR A 272 6.75 5.99 8.02
CA TYR A 272 6.07 6.69 6.94
C TYR A 272 6.05 8.21 7.11
N VAL A 273 6.07 8.74 8.33
CA VAL A 273 6.30 10.18 8.57
C VAL A 273 7.63 10.61 7.97
N VAL A 274 8.74 9.93 8.30
CA VAL A 274 10.06 10.28 7.78
C VAL A 274 10.08 10.12 6.26
N THR A 275 9.61 8.98 5.75
CA THR A 275 9.63 8.69 4.32
C THR A 275 8.84 9.73 3.52
N LEU A 276 7.59 9.99 3.88
CA LEU A 276 6.69 10.84 3.09
C LEU A 276 6.92 12.33 3.33
N SER A 277 7.64 12.69 4.40
CA SER A 277 8.16 14.06 4.54
C SER A 277 9.24 14.37 3.50
N ILE A 278 9.97 13.37 2.99
CA ILE A 278 11.04 13.55 2.00
C ILE A 278 10.54 13.16 0.60
N PHE A 279 10.07 11.93 0.44
CA PHE A 279 9.64 11.36 -0.84
C PHE A 279 8.14 11.60 -1.09
N PRO A 280 7.72 11.99 -2.32
CA PRO A 280 8.54 12.40 -3.46
C PRO A 280 8.81 13.92 -3.53
N GLY A 281 8.10 14.72 -2.73
CA GLY A 281 8.05 16.19 -2.88
C GLY A 281 9.41 16.87 -2.84
N PHE A 282 10.20 16.62 -1.79
CA PHE A 282 11.54 17.22 -1.65
C PHE A 282 12.46 16.82 -2.82
N LEU A 283 12.38 15.56 -3.28
CA LEU A 283 13.22 15.06 -4.37
C LEU A 283 12.91 15.74 -5.71
N TYR A 284 11.65 16.12 -5.93
CA TYR A 284 11.19 16.77 -7.15
C TYR A 284 11.47 18.28 -7.16
N GLU A 285 11.33 18.96 -6.01
CA GLU A 285 11.26 20.43 -5.96
C GLU A 285 12.44 21.11 -5.26
N ASN A 286 13.18 20.42 -4.39
CA ASN A 286 14.11 21.06 -3.45
C ASN A 286 15.57 20.62 -3.57
N THR A 287 15.93 19.99 -4.68
CA THR A 287 17.28 19.46 -4.88
C THR A 287 18.19 20.36 -5.71
N GLY A 288 17.69 21.40 -6.39
CA GLY A 288 18.49 22.33 -7.20
C GLY A 288 18.73 21.87 -8.65
N GLU A 289 19.73 22.44 -9.33
CA GLU A 289 20.13 22.07 -10.69
C GLU A 289 21.10 20.89 -10.70
N HIS A 290 20.88 19.92 -11.59
CA HIS A 290 21.66 18.68 -11.68
C HIS A 290 22.06 18.34 -13.11
N ARG A 291 23.13 17.55 -13.26
CA ARG A 291 23.62 17.09 -14.58
C ARG A 291 22.59 16.24 -15.33
N LEU A 292 21.70 15.56 -14.60
CA LEU A 292 20.62 14.75 -15.17
C LEU A 292 19.44 15.59 -15.69
N GLY A 293 19.39 16.91 -15.42
CA GLY A 293 18.28 17.77 -15.83
C GLY A 293 16.92 17.18 -15.46
N ASP A 294 16.00 17.15 -16.42
CA ASP A 294 14.64 16.62 -16.23
C ASP A 294 14.58 15.11 -15.93
N TRP A 295 15.69 14.38 -16.03
CA TRP A 295 15.78 12.97 -15.65
C TRP A 295 16.10 12.78 -14.17
N TYR A 296 16.54 13.82 -13.47
CA TYR A 296 17.01 13.72 -12.10
C TYR A 296 15.93 13.19 -11.14
N ALA A 297 14.79 13.87 -11.05
CA ALA A 297 13.71 13.46 -10.15
C ALA A 297 13.11 12.08 -10.50
N PRO A 298 12.83 11.75 -11.79
CA PRO A 298 12.42 10.39 -12.17
C PRO A 298 13.42 9.30 -11.77
N VAL A 299 14.73 9.56 -11.90
CA VAL A 299 15.77 8.61 -11.48
C VAL A 299 15.76 8.44 -9.97
N LEU A 300 15.71 9.52 -9.18
CA LEU A 300 15.61 9.42 -7.71
C LEU A 300 14.39 8.61 -7.28
N ILE A 301 13.22 8.87 -7.88
CA ILE A 301 11.99 8.14 -7.59
C ILE A 301 12.13 6.64 -7.93
N ALA A 302 12.75 6.33 -9.07
CA ALA A 302 13.02 4.95 -9.46
C ALA A 302 13.99 4.25 -8.50
N MET A 303 15.02 4.95 -8.02
CA MET A 303 15.96 4.43 -7.03
C MET A 303 15.27 4.12 -5.70
N TYR A 304 14.46 5.05 -5.18
CA TYR A 304 13.66 4.80 -3.98
C TYR A 304 12.76 3.56 -4.15
N ASN A 305 11.95 3.53 -5.20
CA ASN A 305 10.97 2.47 -5.43
C ASN A 305 11.62 1.12 -5.70
N GLY A 306 12.75 1.08 -6.41
CA GLY A 306 13.51 -0.13 -6.66
C GLY A 306 14.05 -0.75 -5.37
N TRP A 307 14.68 0.07 -4.52
CA TRP A 307 15.20 -0.40 -3.23
C TRP A 307 14.11 -0.72 -2.21
N ASP A 308 13.00 0.02 -2.18
CA ASP A 308 11.82 -0.31 -1.36
C ASP A 308 11.23 -1.67 -1.76
N SER A 309 11.10 -1.92 -3.07
CA SER A 309 10.65 -3.21 -3.61
C SER A 309 11.57 -4.36 -3.18
N ILE A 310 12.88 -4.25 -3.42
CA ILE A 310 13.87 -5.27 -3.02
C ILE A 310 13.79 -5.52 -1.51
N ALA A 311 13.75 -4.45 -0.72
CA ALA A 311 13.77 -4.53 0.73
C ALA A 311 12.58 -5.28 1.33
N ARG A 312 11.40 -5.17 0.72
CA ARG A 312 10.19 -5.87 1.18
C ARG A 312 10.30 -7.39 1.06
N PHE A 313 11.17 -7.91 0.19
CA PHE A 313 11.42 -9.34 0.07
C PHE A 313 12.52 -9.85 1.00
N ILE A 314 13.40 -8.98 1.53
CA ILE A 314 14.52 -9.39 2.40
C ILE A 314 14.04 -10.19 3.63
N PRO A 315 12.98 -9.81 4.37
CA PRO A 315 12.50 -10.57 5.53
C PRO A 315 11.91 -11.95 5.20
N SER A 316 11.72 -12.28 3.91
CA SER A 316 11.37 -13.65 3.50
C SER A 316 12.54 -14.63 3.69
N ILE A 317 13.77 -14.12 3.75
CA ILE A 317 14.97 -14.89 4.11
C ILE A 317 15.08 -14.86 5.64
N LYS A 318 14.76 -15.98 6.30
CA LYS A 318 14.61 -16.06 7.76
C LYS A 318 15.81 -15.50 8.55
N ILE A 319 17.03 -15.69 8.07
CA ILE A 319 18.26 -15.22 8.72
C ILE A 319 18.37 -13.68 8.71
N LEU A 320 17.76 -13.03 7.70
CA LEU A 320 17.78 -11.58 7.53
C LEU A 320 16.53 -10.90 8.11
N ALA A 321 15.57 -11.66 8.64
CA ALA A 321 14.35 -11.11 9.24
C ALA A 321 14.64 -10.57 10.65
N MET A 322 14.45 -9.26 10.85
CA MET A 322 14.64 -8.65 12.17
C MET A 322 13.40 -8.87 13.04
N GLU A 323 13.51 -9.77 14.02
CA GLU A 323 12.40 -10.08 14.93
C GLU A 323 12.38 -9.27 16.24
N SER A 324 13.50 -8.63 16.59
CA SER A 324 13.62 -7.91 17.85
C SER A 324 12.93 -6.54 17.81
N ARG A 325 11.87 -6.39 18.63
CA ARG A 325 11.13 -5.14 18.82
C ARG A 325 12.05 -3.95 19.15
N LYS A 326 13.05 -4.16 20.02
CA LYS A 326 14.01 -3.11 20.42
C LYS A 326 14.87 -2.63 19.26
N TRP A 327 15.38 -3.56 18.44
CA TRP A 327 16.18 -3.22 17.26
C TRP A 327 15.35 -2.52 16.20
N ILE A 328 14.12 -2.96 15.95
CA ILE A 328 13.20 -2.29 15.03
C ILE A 328 12.99 -0.84 15.47
N THR A 329 12.64 -0.60 16.74
CA THR A 329 12.46 0.77 17.26
C THR A 329 13.75 1.59 17.15
N GLY A 330 14.91 1.03 17.49
CA GLY A 330 16.20 1.70 17.35
C GLY A 330 16.47 2.15 15.91
N CYS A 331 16.26 1.25 14.93
CA CYS A 331 16.42 1.56 13.51
C CYS A 331 15.40 2.62 13.04
N VAL A 332 14.15 2.56 13.50
CA VAL A 332 13.12 3.55 13.15
C VAL A 332 13.48 4.93 13.68
N ILE A 333 13.91 5.04 14.93
CA ILE A 333 14.36 6.31 15.51
C ILE A 333 15.58 6.84 14.74
N ALA A 334 16.54 5.97 14.38
CA ALA A 334 17.70 6.37 13.59
C ALA A 334 17.33 6.92 12.21
N ARG A 335 16.19 6.54 11.61
CA ARG A 335 15.72 7.13 10.32
C ARG A 335 15.54 8.64 10.40
N PHE A 336 15.26 9.22 11.56
CA PHE A 336 15.11 10.68 11.68
C PHE A 336 16.39 11.43 11.33
N LEU A 337 17.56 10.79 11.41
CA LEU A 337 18.83 11.34 10.93
C LEU A 337 18.87 11.54 9.40
N LEU A 338 17.98 10.89 8.66
CA LEU A 338 17.86 11.10 7.22
C LEU A 338 17.39 12.51 6.89
N VAL A 339 16.49 13.10 7.68
CA VAL A 339 15.99 14.46 7.44
C VAL A 339 17.15 15.48 7.35
N PRO A 340 18.01 15.66 8.37
CA PRO A 340 19.16 16.55 8.24
C PRO A 340 20.15 16.08 7.15
N ALA A 341 20.34 14.77 6.95
CA ALA A 341 21.23 14.27 5.90
C ALA A 341 20.77 14.71 4.49
N PHE A 342 19.48 14.62 4.18
CA PHE A 342 18.90 15.10 2.91
C PHE A 342 19.05 16.62 2.77
N TYR A 343 18.82 17.39 3.84
CA TYR A 343 19.01 18.85 3.85
C TYR A 343 20.45 19.25 3.49
N PHE A 344 21.43 18.65 4.17
CA PHE A 344 22.85 18.96 3.92
C PHE A 344 23.28 18.46 2.53
N THR A 345 22.80 17.30 2.09
CA THR A 345 23.15 16.74 0.78
C THR A 345 22.65 17.64 -0.35
N ALA A 346 21.43 18.17 -0.26
CA ALA A 346 20.89 19.09 -1.28
C ALA A 346 21.65 20.42 -1.39
N LYS A 347 22.35 20.85 -0.33
CA LYS A 347 23.10 22.10 -0.33
C LYS A 347 24.58 21.95 -0.66
N TYR A 348 25.19 20.85 -0.25
CA TYR A 348 26.65 20.73 -0.18
C TYR A 348 27.22 19.51 -0.90
N ALA A 349 26.39 18.57 -1.36
CA ALA A 349 26.85 17.33 -1.94
C ALA A 349 26.41 17.17 -3.40
N ASP A 350 27.04 16.22 -4.09
CA ASP A 350 26.70 15.88 -5.47
C ASP A 350 25.47 14.95 -5.59
N GLN A 351 25.00 14.81 -6.83
CA GLN A 351 23.88 13.95 -7.23
C GLN A 351 24.03 12.48 -6.80
N GLY A 352 25.25 11.95 -6.71
CA GLY A 352 25.52 10.56 -6.30
C GLY A 352 25.15 10.31 -4.84
N TRP A 353 25.45 11.25 -3.95
CA TRP A 353 25.03 11.17 -2.54
C TRP A 353 23.52 11.24 -2.37
N MET A 354 22.84 12.06 -3.18
CA MET A 354 21.37 12.12 -3.16
C MET A 354 20.75 10.80 -3.62
N ILE A 355 21.30 10.19 -4.67
CA ILE A 355 20.89 8.85 -5.14
C ILE A 355 21.10 7.80 -4.04
N PHE A 356 22.25 7.83 -3.36
CA PHE A 356 22.55 6.92 -2.26
C PHE A 356 21.56 7.07 -1.10
N LEU A 357 21.33 8.29 -0.61
CA LEU A 357 20.37 8.54 0.49
C LEU A 357 18.95 8.14 0.10
N THR A 358 18.54 8.41 -1.14
CA THR A 358 17.23 8.03 -1.67
C THR A 358 17.08 6.51 -1.75
N SER A 359 18.13 5.81 -2.16
CA SER A 359 18.20 4.35 -2.16
C SER A 359 18.07 3.77 -0.75
N PHE A 360 18.82 4.34 0.20
CA PHE A 360 18.78 3.92 1.60
C PHE A 360 17.43 4.21 2.28
N LEU A 361 16.78 5.34 1.92
CA LEU A 361 15.43 5.67 2.36
C LEU A 361 14.43 4.59 1.94
N GLY A 362 14.47 4.16 0.68
CA GLY A 362 13.64 3.07 0.16
C GLY A 362 13.96 1.73 0.81
N LEU A 363 15.24 1.36 0.88
CA LEU A 363 15.71 0.12 1.49
C LEU A 363 15.20 -0.03 2.92
N SER A 364 15.45 0.99 3.75
CA SER A 364 15.04 0.96 5.14
C SER A 364 13.51 1.01 5.31
N ASN A 365 12.79 1.68 4.40
CA ASN A 365 11.33 1.81 4.46
C ASN A 365 10.65 0.45 4.28
N GLY A 366 10.98 -0.23 3.18
CA GLY A 366 10.41 -1.52 2.84
C GLY A 366 10.76 -2.60 3.85
N TYR A 367 12.03 -2.66 4.26
CA TYR A 367 12.54 -3.67 5.18
C TYR A 367 11.84 -3.61 6.55
N LEU A 368 11.84 -2.44 7.19
CA LEU A 368 11.27 -2.27 8.53
C LEU A 368 9.75 -2.47 8.52
N THR A 369 9.06 -2.00 7.47
CA THR A 369 7.62 -2.19 7.31
C THR A 369 7.27 -3.68 7.30
N VAL A 370 7.94 -4.48 6.47
CA VAL A 370 7.65 -5.91 6.36
C VAL A 370 8.00 -6.66 7.63
N CYS A 371 9.10 -6.30 8.32
CA CYS A 371 9.42 -6.90 9.62
C CYS A 371 8.24 -6.72 10.59
N ILE A 372 7.75 -5.49 10.76
CA ILE A 372 6.65 -5.20 11.70
C ILE A 372 5.38 -5.97 11.35
N PHE A 373 4.92 -5.90 10.08
CA PHE A 373 3.70 -6.60 9.66
C PHE A 373 3.81 -8.13 9.73
N SER A 374 5.01 -8.69 9.61
CA SER A 374 5.23 -10.14 9.73
C SER A 374 5.24 -10.63 11.19
N ILE A 375 5.57 -9.75 12.14
CA ILE A 375 5.80 -10.12 13.55
C ILE A 375 4.61 -9.76 14.42
N ALA A 376 4.04 -8.58 14.24
CA ALA A 376 3.02 -8.06 15.15
C ALA A 376 1.82 -9.00 15.34
N PRO A 377 1.27 -9.66 14.29
CA PRO A 377 0.17 -10.62 14.45
C PRO A 377 0.55 -11.96 15.11
N LYS A 378 1.84 -12.29 15.25
CA LYS A 378 2.26 -13.59 15.81
C LYS A 378 1.81 -13.72 17.27
N GLY A 379 1.20 -14.85 17.60
CA GLY A 379 0.77 -15.19 18.96
C GLY A 379 -0.67 -14.77 19.30
N TYR A 380 -1.40 -14.16 18.37
CA TYR A 380 -2.81 -13.81 18.51
C TYR A 380 -3.71 -14.82 17.80
N ASN A 381 -4.98 -14.93 18.23
CA ASN A 381 -5.99 -15.70 17.49
C ASN A 381 -6.43 -14.97 16.21
N GLY A 382 -7.25 -15.60 15.38
CA GLY A 382 -7.69 -15.09 14.08
C GLY A 382 -8.37 -13.72 14.15
N PRO A 383 -9.43 -13.55 14.96
CA PRO A 383 -10.08 -12.25 15.17
C PRO A 383 -9.12 -11.16 15.67
N GLU A 384 -8.25 -11.48 16.63
CA GLU A 384 -7.29 -10.53 17.20
C GLU A 384 -6.23 -10.12 16.18
N SER A 385 -5.71 -11.07 15.42
CA SER A 385 -4.73 -10.84 14.35
C SER A 385 -5.32 -9.97 13.24
N ASN A 386 -6.58 -10.22 12.84
CA ASN A 386 -7.30 -9.40 11.86
C ASN A 386 -7.48 -7.95 12.36
N ALA A 387 -7.94 -7.80 13.61
CA ALA A 387 -8.09 -6.49 14.24
C ALA A 387 -6.74 -5.76 14.33
N LEU A 388 -5.67 -6.45 14.71
CA LEU A 388 -4.32 -5.88 14.80
C LEU A 388 -3.79 -5.45 13.42
N GLY A 389 -4.00 -6.26 12.37
CA GLY A 389 -3.66 -5.89 11.00
C GLY A 389 -4.34 -4.59 10.56
N ASN A 390 -5.65 -4.46 10.83
CA ASN A 390 -6.40 -3.23 10.55
C ASN A 390 -5.90 -2.03 11.37
N LEU A 391 -5.55 -2.22 12.66
CA LEU A 391 -4.97 -1.17 13.49
C LEU A 391 -3.62 -0.70 12.92
N LEU A 392 -2.75 -1.61 12.49
CA LEU A 392 -1.48 -1.25 11.85
C LEU A 392 -1.68 -0.46 10.56
N CYS A 393 -2.72 -0.78 9.76
CA CYS A 393 -3.09 0.03 8.59
C CYS A 393 -3.51 1.46 8.95
N VAL A 394 -4.16 1.66 10.11
CA VAL A 394 -4.48 3.02 10.60
C VAL A 394 -3.20 3.81 10.90
N PHE A 395 -2.22 3.20 11.58
CA PHE A 395 -0.93 3.86 11.83
C PHE A 395 -0.14 4.11 10.54
N LEU A 396 -0.19 3.18 9.59
CA LEU A 396 0.41 3.32 8.27
C LEU A 396 -0.14 4.53 7.53
N LEU A 397 -1.46 4.60 7.33
CA LEU A 397 -2.11 5.69 6.59
C LEU A 397 -2.04 7.02 7.36
N GLY A 398 -2.07 6.98 8.70
CA GLY A 398 -1.84 8.15 9.54
C GLY A 398 -0.42 8.69 9.39
N GLY A 399 0.58 7.81 9.34
CA GLY A 399 1.97 8.18 9.12
C GLY A 399 2.21 8.78 7.74
N ILE A 400 1.58 8.21 6.70
CA ILE A 400 1.61 8.78 5.35
C ILE A 400 1.01 10.18 5.34
N PHE A 401 -0.17 10.39 5.95
CA PHE A 401 -0.81 11.70 6.02
C PHE A 401 0.06 12.74 6.72
N ALA A 402 0.55 12.40 7.91
CA ALA A 402 1.41 13.29 8.68
C ALA A 402 2.72 13.60 7.93
N GLY A 403 3.33 12.59 7.28
CA GLY A 403 4.52 12.76 6.45
C GLY A 403 4.28 13.72 5.28
N VAL A 404 3.19 13.53 4.53
CA VAL A 404 2.80 14.42 3.43
C VAL A 404 2.62 15.87 3.92
N CYS A 405 1.94 16.07 5.05
CA CYS A 405 1.78 17.40 5.64
C CYS A 405 3.13 18.03 6.04
N LEU A 406 4.01 17.25 6.68
CA LEU A 406 5.34 17.71 7.09
C LEU A 406 6.26 17.98 5.88
N GLY A 407 6.03 17.31 4.74
CA GLY A 407 6.76 17.56 3.50
C GLY A 407 6.65 19.01 3.01
N TRP A 408 5.58 19.74 3.37
CA TRP A 408 5.46 21.17 3.05
C TRP A 408 6.47 22.05 3.79
N LEU A 409 7.04 21.58 4.91
CA LEU A 409 8.02 22.36 5.67
C LEU A 409 9.33 22.57 4.90
N TRP A 410 9.66 21.71 3.93
CA TRP A 410 10.84 21.87 3.05
C TRP A 410 10.78 23.12 2.17
N LEU A 411 9.59 23.69 2.01
CA LEU A 411 9.36 24.87 1.19
C LEU A 411 9.64 26.16 1.97
N ILE A 412 9.63 26.09 3.30
CA ILE A 412 9.86 27.25 4.15
C ILE A 412 11.32 27.67 4.01
N GLY A 413 11.53 28.91 3.54
CA GLY A 413 12.87 29.49 3.34
C GLY A 413 13.48 29.27 1.95
N ASN A 414 12.79 28.57 1.04
CA ASN A 414 13.14 28.54 -0.39
C ASN A 414 12.31 29.61 -1.12
N GLY A 415 12.86 30.82 -1.20
CA GLY A 415 12.17 32.04 -1.66
C GLY A 415 11.89 32.17 -3.16
N SER A 416 12.02 31.10 -3.95
CA SER A 416 11.71 31.14 -5.38
C SER A 416 11.03 29.84 -5.80
N PHE A 417 9.74 29.95 -6.09
CA PHE A 417 8.99 28.99 -6.89
C PHE A 417 8.94 29.47 -8.34
#